data_AF-A0AAV7B8P1-F1
#
_entry.id   AF-A0AAV7B8P1-F1
#
_cell.length_a   1.000
_cell.length_b   1.000
_cell.length_c   1.000
_cell.angle_alpha   90.00
_cell.angle_beta   90.00
_cell.angle_gamma   90.00
#
_symmetry.space_group_name_H-M   'P 1'
#
loop_
_entity.id
_entity.type
_entity.pdbx_description
1 polymer ?
#
loop_
_entity_poly.entity_id
_entity_poly.type
_entity_poly.pdbx_seq_one_letter_code
_entity_poly.pdbx_strand_id
1 'polypeptide(L)'
;MAKVNPLSNPKGVKLQCELCRSPAHIQCRGCKVTYYCDVEHQRTDWTSIHEKICQLLIPVRTPAPFLSSAAERSHSMEQLLQRKKHLIELTTKEAQRLLYEGHHVDVIPAATHSLSFSVDVYGLASVELVPVYLILAEANIGLGHLTQAEEYLSHAYWTVLKTTDCSNSIRSKLHRNLGLLYSAKGEFEESLRHLSNDASTEL
;
A
#
# COMPACT_ATOMS: atom_id res chain seq x y z
N MET A 1 10.81 14.57 -17.61
CA MET A 1 11.79 13.88 -16.77
C MET A 1 12.89 14.82 -16.27
N ALA A 2 13.09 14.92 -14.97
CA ALA A 2 14.32 15.49 -14.40
C ALA A 2 15.23 14.32 -14.02
N LYS A 3 16.43 14.25 -14.62
CA LYS A 3 17.41 13.21 -14.30
C LYS A 3 17.99 13.49 -12.92
N VAL A 4 18.15 12.45 -12.11
CA VAL A 4 18.78 12.50 -10.80
C VAL A 4 20.04 11.65 -10.85
N ASN A 5 21.15 12.19 -10.36
CA ASN A 5 22.38 11.43 -10.18
C ASN A 5 22.46 10.94 -8.72
N PRO A 6 22.34 9.63 -8.45
CA PRO A 6 22.42 9.08 -7.10
C PRO A 6 23.71 9.46 -6.36
N LEU A 7 24.81 9.68 -7.07
CA LEU A 7 26.11 10.05 -6.51
C LEU A 7 26.19 11.52 -6.07
N SER A 8 25.23 12.36 -6.51
CA SER A 8 25.17 13.77 -6.15
C SER A 8 24.26 14.05 -4.94
N ASN A 9 23.75 13.00 -4.30
CA ASN A 9 22.89 13.15 -3.13
C ASN A 9 23.68 13.65 -1.91
N PRO A 10 23.06 14.45 -1.02
CA PRO A 10 23.66 14.80 0.26
C PRO A 10 24.07 13.55 1.04
N LYS A 11 25.14 13.67 1.84
CA LYS A 11 25.67 12.54 2.61
C LYS A 11 24.57 11.93 3.50
N GLY A 12 24.31 10.64 3.33
CA GLY A 12 23.28 9.90 4.07
C GLY A 12 21.90 9.86 3.41
N VAL A 13 21.67 10.62 2.33
CA VAL A 13 20.40 10.61 1.59
C VAL A 13 20.45 9.58 0.46
N LYS A 14 19.59 8.56 0.55
CA LYS A 14 19.37 7.59 -0.53
C LYS A 14 18.00 7.84 -1.16
N LEU A 15 18.01 8.36 -2.38
CA LEU A 15 16.79 8.48 -3.18
C LEU A 15 16.49 7.13 -3.82
N GLN A 16 15.33 6.57 -3.50
CA GLN A 16 14.90 5.25 -3.89
C GLN A 16 13.64 5.33 -4.76
N CYS A 17 13.48 4.33 -5.63
CA CYS A 17 12.27 4.17 -6.42
C CYS A 17 11.06 3.93 -5.51
N GLU A 18 9.97 4.62 -5.81
CA GLU A 18 8.71 4.49 -5.08
C GLU A 18 8.16 3.05 -5.10
N LEU A 19 8.34 2.31 -6.21
CA LEU A 19 7.77 0.98 -6.40
C LEU A 19 8.69 -0.15 -5.90
N CYS A 20 9.96 -0.16 -6.31
CA CYS A 20 10.87 -1.30 -6.05
C CYS A 20 11.97 -1.02 -5.02
N ARG A 21 12.06 0.21 -4.49
CA ARG A 21 13.12 0.67 -3.56
C ARG A 21 14.55 0.62 -4.09
N SER A 22 14.79 0.26 -5.35
CA SER A 22 16.10 0.38 -6.02
C SER A 22 16.55 1.86 -6.13
N PRO A 23 17.84 2.14 -6.36
CA PRO A 23 18.33 3.50 -6.53
C PRO A 23 17.57 4.27 -7.62
N ALA A 24 17.19 5.51 -7.34
CA ALA A 24 16.39 6.32 -8.27
C ALA A 24 17.26 7.16 -9.22
N HIS A 25 16.84 7.23 -10.48
CA HIS A 25 17.50 8.00 -11.54
C HIS A 25 16.60 9.10 -12.12
N ILE A 26 15.32 9.11 -11.76
CA ILE A 26 14.31 10.02 -12.29
C ILE A 26 13.52 10.63 -11.12
N GLN A 27 13.24 11.92 -11.22
CA GLN A 27 12.36 12.64 -10.29
C GLN A 27 11.08 13.09 -11.00
N CYS A 28 9.94 12.97 -10.31
CA CYS A 28 8.68 13.52 -10.76
C CYS A 28 8.78 15.05 -10.89
N ARG A 29 8.42 15.61 -12.06
CA ARG A 29 8.48 17.06 -12.31
C ARG A 29 7.40 17.86 -11.58
N GLY A 30 6.26 17.22 -11.28
CA GLY A 30 5.14 17.86 -10.60
C GLY A 30 5.43 18.06 -9.11
N CYS A 31 5.52 16.97 -8.36
CA CYS A 31 5.68 17.02 -6.92
C CYS A 31 7.13 17.24 -6.45
N LYS A 32 8.12 16.83 -7.25
CA LYS A 32 9.56 16.83 -6.90
C LYS A 32 9.92 16.03 -5.62
N VAL A 33 8.97 15.32 -5.02
CA VAL A 33 9.16 14.53 -3.79
C VAL A 33 9.04 13.02 -4.02
N THR A 34 8.96 12.59 -5.28
CA THR A 34 8.84 11.19 -5.68
C THR A 34 9.86 10.86 -6.76
N TYR A 35 10.46 9.67 -6.65
CA TYR A 35 11.60 9.25 -7.43
C TYR A 35 11.40 7.84 -7.97
N TYR A 36 12.00 7.54 -9.13
CA TYR A 36 11.87 6.27 -9.84
C TYR A 36 13.24 5.82 -10.38
N CYS A 37 13.45 4.51 -10.50
CA CYS A 37 14.65 3.98 -11.16
C CYS A 37 14.60 4.15 -12.68
N ASP A 38 13.42 4.08 -13.28
CA ASP A 38 13.22 4.18 -14.73
C ASP A 38 11.86 4.80 -15.09
N VAL A 39 11.62 4.90 -16.40
CA VAL A 39 10.41 5.48 -17.00
C VAL A 39 9.20 4.56 -16.85
N GLU A 40 9.43 3.25 -16.82
CA GLU A 40 8.35 2.26 -16.74
C GLU A 40 7.70 2.32 -15.36
N HIS A 41 8.49 2.28 -14.28
CA HIS A 41 7.98 2.47 -12.93
C HIS A 41 7.30 3.82 -12.72
N GLN A 42 7.83 4.90 -13.33
CA GLN A 42 7.14 6.18 -13.31
C GLN A 42 5.78 6.11 -13.99
N ARG A 43 5.68 5.43 -15.14
CA ARG A 43 4.44 5.32 -15.92
C ARG A 43 3.42 4.45 -15.20
N THR A 44 3.83 3.31 -14.64
CA THR A 44 2.96 2.41 -13.89
C THR A 44 2.40 3.11 -12.64
N ASP A 45 3.24 3.84 -11.90
CA ASP A 45 2.75 4.64 -10.77
C ASP A 45 1.78 5.75 -11.24
N TRP A 46 2.09 6.42 -12.36
CA TRP A 46 1.22 7.46 -12.94
C TRP A 46 -0.15 6.95 -13.33
N THR A 47 -0.22 5.84 -14.06
CA THR A 47 -1.47 5.21 -14.49
C THR A 47 -2.26 4.67 -13.30
N SER A 48 -1.58 4.16 -12.28
CA SER A 48 -2.20 3.63 -11.08
C SER A 48 -2.82 4.72 -10.19
N ILE A 49 -2.01 5.65 -9.68
CA ILE A 49 -2.48 6.59 -8.65
C ILE A 49 -1.75 7.94 -8.65
N HIS A 50 -0.51 8.00 -9.13
CA HIS A 50 0.34 9.17 -8.94
C HIS A 50 -0.28 10.44 -9.52
N GLU A 51 -0.97 10.36 -10.67
CA GLU A 51 -1.67 11.50 -11.25
C GLU A 51 -2.62 12.17 -10.24
N LYS A 52 -3.34 11.35 -9.46
CA LYS A 52 -4.34 11.80 -8.48
C LYS A 52 -3.70 12.33 -7.20
N ILE A 53 -2.56 11.80 -6.78
CA ILE A 53 -1.93 12.14 -5.49
C ILE A 53 -0.71 13.06 -5.61
N CYS A 54 -0.18 13.31 -6.80
CA CYS A 54 1.08 14.02 -7.06
C CYS A 54 1.23 15.29 -6.21
N GLN A 55 0.26 16.20 -6.28
CA GLN A 55 0.32 17.46 -5.53
C GLN A 55 0.07 17.28 -4.02
N LEU A 56 -0.71 16.28 -3.64
CA LEU A 56 -1.03 15.97 -2.25
C LEU A 56 0.17 15.40 -1.48
N LEU A 57 1.14 14.79 -2.19
CA LEU A 57 2.37 14.26 -1.61
C LEU A 57 3.31 15.36 -1.07
N ILE A 58 3.30 16.55 -1.67
CA ILE A 58 4.21 17.64 -1.33
C ILE A 58 4.13 18.00 0.16
N PRO A 59 2.96 18.37 0.72
CA PRO A 59 2.86 18.73 2.14
C PRO A 59 3.10 17.56 3.10
N VAL A 60 3.01 16.32 2.64
CA VAL A 60 3.19 15.12 3.49
C VAL A 60 4.66 14.72 3.58
N ARG A 61 5.42 14.95 2.52
CA ARG A 61 6.85 14.57 2.41
C ARG A 61 7.81 15.72 2.68
N THR A 62 7.34 16.96 2.65
CA THR A 62 8.17 18.13 2.95
C THR A 62 8.41 18.21 4.46
N PRO A 63 9.68 18.35 4.91
CA PRO A 63 9.98 18.56 6.32
C PRO A 63 9.21 19.74 6.90
N ALA A 64 8.67 19.58 8.10
CA ALA A 64 7.95 20.66 8.77
C ALA A 64 8.87 21.87 8.98
N PRO A 65 8.38 23.10 8.78
CA PRO A 65 9.14 24.29 9.12
C PRO A 65 9.37 24.36 10.64
N PHE A 66 10.33 25.18 11.06
CA PHE A 66 10.51 25.47 12.48
C PHE A 66 9.30 26.24 13.01
N LEU A 67 8.62 25.68 14.02
CA LEU A 67 7.45 26.27 14.66
C LEU A 67 7.79 26.58 16.13
N SER A 68 7.60 27.84 16.54
CA SER A 68 8.05 28.34 17.84
C SER A 68 7.08 27.99 18.98
N SER A 69 5.77 27.93 18.72
CA SER A 69 4.78 27.63 19.74
C SER A 69 4.40 26.14 19.80
N ALA A 70 3.98 25.67 20.98
CA ALA A 70 3.45 24.32 21.14
C ALA A 70 2.10 24.13 20.42
N ALA A 71 1.27 25.17 20.39
CA ALA A 71 -0.03 25.15 19.73
C ALA A 71 0.09 24.98 18.21
N GLU A 72 0.99 25.73 17.56
CA GLU A 72 1.26 25.60 16.12
C GLU A 72 1.80 24.21 15.78
N ARG A 73 2.68 23.67 16.61
CA ARG A 73 3.21 22.30 16.43
C ARG A 73 2.08 21.26 16.50
N SER A 74 1.21 21.35 17.50
CA SER A 74 0.07 20.44 17.65
C SER A 74 -0.88 20.53 16.44
N HIS A 75 -1.25 21.75 16.04
CA HIS A 75 -2.13 21.97 14.89
C HIS A 75 -1.51 21.46 13.58
N SER A 76 -0.22 21.70 13.35
CA SER A 76 0.49 21.19 12.18
C SER A 76 0.55 19.66 12.16
N MET A 77 0.73 19.01 13.30
CA MET A 77 0.72 17.54 13.40
C MET A 77 -0.66 16.98 13.09
N GLU A 78 -1.72 17.62 13.58
CA GLU A 78 -3.10 17.23 13.28
C GLU A 78 -3.41 17.37 11.79
N GLN A 79 -3.04 18.50 11.17
CA GLN A 79 -3.22 18.69 9.72
C GLN A 79 -2.47 17.63 8.90
N LEU A 80 -1.22 17.30 9.29
CA LEU A 80 -0.44 16.26 8.61
C LEU A 80 -1.12 14.90 8.74
N LEU A 81 -1.63 14.56 9.93
CA LEU A 81 -2.37 13.33 10.17
C LEU A 81 -3.63 13.25 9.29
N GLN A 82 -4.41 14.33 9.20
CA GLN A 82 -5.60 14.37 8.35
C GLN A 82 -5.26 14.21 6.85
N ARG A 83 -4.18 14.85 6.38
CA ARG A 83 -3.70 14.68 5.00
C ARG A 83 -3.29 13.23 4.71
N LYS A 84 -2.59 12.58 5.64
CA LYS A 84 -2.23 11.16 5.50
C LYS A 84 -3.47 10.26 5.47
N LYS A 85 -4.45 10.48 6.36
CA LYS A 85 -5.72 9.74 6.35
C LYS A 85 -6.48 9.90 5.04
N HIS A 86 -6.54 11.12 4.51
CA HIS A 86 -7.15 11.37 3.20
C HIS A 86 -6.43 10.64 2.06
N LEU A 87 -5.08 10.62 2.08
CA LEU A 87 -4.31 9.85 1.11
C LEU A 87 -4.60 8.35 1.20
N ILE A 88 -4.68 7.77 2.40
CA ILE A 88 -5.04 6.36 2.61
C ILE A 88 -6.40 6.04 1.97
N GLU A 89 -7.40 6.89 2.18
CA GLU A 89 -8.72 6.71 1.61
C GLU A 89 -8.69 6.72 0.07
N LEU A 90 -8.03 7.73 -0.52
CA LEU A 90 -7.90 7.84 -1.98
C LEU A 90 -7.17 6.65 -2.59
N THR A 91 -6.03 6.25 -2.02
CA THR A 91 -5.20 5.15 -2.53
C THR A 91 -5.90 3.81 -2.37
N THR A 92 -6.58 3.58 -1.24
CA THR A 92 -7.35 2.34 -1.02
C THR A 92 -8.50 2.24 -2.01
N LYS A 93 -9.28 3.31 -2.18
CA LYS A 93 -10.43 3.34 -3.08
C LYS A 93 -10.02 3.10 -4.52
N GLU A 94 -8.92 3.72 -4.96
CA GLU A 94 -8.40 3.51 -6.30
C GLU A 94 -7.90 2.08 -6.51
N ALA A 95 -7.16 1.53 -5.54
CA ALA A 95 -6.70 0.16 -5.61
C ALA A 95 -7.87 -0.84 -5.70
N GLN A 96 -8.94 -0.63 -4.94
CA GLN A 96 -10.16 -1.42 -5.02
C GLN A 96 -10.85 -1.31 -6.38
N ARG A 97 -10.94 -0.10 -6.95
CA ARG A 97 -11.51 0.14 -8.28
C ARG A 97 -10.73 -0.64 -9.34
N LEU A 98 -9.40 -0.52 -9.34
CA LEU A 98 -8.52 -1.21 -10.30
C LEU A 98 -8.60 -2.73 -10.16
N LEU A 99 -8.75 -3.23 -8.93
CA LEU A 99 -8.91 -4.66 -8.66
C LEU A 99 -10.23 -5.19 -9.24
N TYR A 100 -11.33 -4.45 -9.06
CA TYR A 100 -12.63 -4.78 -9.65
C TYR A 100 -12.60 -4.78 -11.18
N GLU A 101 -11.81 -3.90 -11.79
CA GLU A 101 -11.59 -3.84 -13.24
C GLU A 101 -10.64 -4.93 -13.76
N GLY A 102 -10.01 -5.71 -12.87
CA GLY A 102 -9.06 -6.78 -13.24
C GLY A 102 -7.68 -6.27 -13.64
N HIS A 103 -7.38 -4.98 -13.42
CA HIS A 103 -6.10 -4.36 -13.76
C HIS A 103 -5.05 -4.64 -12.66
N HIS A 104 -4.72 -5.91 -12.43
CA HIS A 104 -3.91 -6.33 -11.29
C HIS A 104 -2.51 -5.67 -11.21
N VAL A 105 -1.88 -5.37 -12.36
CA VAL A 105 -0.59 -4.66 -12.40
C VAL A 105 -0.72 -3.24 -11.83
N ASP A 106 -1.78 -2.53 -12.20
CA ASP A 106 -2.01 -1.15 -11.77
C ASP A 106 -2.49 -1.09 -10.31
N VAL A 107 -2.99 -2.18 -9.72
CA VAL A 107 -3.36 -2.20 -8.29
C VAL A 107 -2.13 -2.02 -7.39
N ILE A 108 -0.97 -2.56 -7.79
CA ILE A 108 0.20 -2.65 -6.92
C ILE A 108 0.69 -1.28 -6.43
N PRO A 109 0.91 -0.26 -7.30
CA PRO A 109 1.34 1.06 -6.83
C PRO A 109 0.33 1.74 -5.90
N ALA A 110 -0.96 1.76 -6.26
CA ALA A 110 -2.02 2.33 -5.45
C ALA A 110 -2.09 1.69 -4.06
N ALA A 111 -2.08 0.36 -4.00
CA ALA A 111 -2.14 -0.37 -2.75
C ALA A 111 -0.84 -0.22 -1.92
N THR A 112 0.33 -0.15 -2.56
CA THR A 112 1.62 0.08 -1.89
C THR A 112 1.69 1.47 -1.26
N HIS A 113 1.21 2.50 -1.97
CA HIS A 113 1.07 3.84 -1.40
C HIS A 113 0.15 3.83 -0.18
N SER A 114 -1.00 3.16 -0.31
CA SER A 114 -1.94 3.01 0.81
C SER A 114 -1.30 2.35 2.02
N LEU A 115 -0.56 1.26 1.80
CA LEU A 115 0.12 0.54 2.87
C LEU A 115 1.15 1.44 3.56
N SER A 116 1.96 2.17 2.79
CA SER A 116 2.98 3.07 3.33
C SER A 116 2.36 4.17 4.21
N PHE A 117 1.26 4.79 3.78
CA PHE A 117 0.59 5.80 4.60
C PHE A 117 -0.11 5.19 5.82
N SER A 118 -0.69 4.00 5.70
CA SER A 118 -1.31 3.30 6.82
C SER A 118 -0.28 2.91 7.90
N VAL A 119 0.90 2.43 7.51
CA VAL A 119 2.00 2.15 8.44
C VAL A 119 2.43 3.41 9.19
N ASP A 120 2.54 4.53 8.47
CA ASP A 120 2.89 5.83 9.04
C ASP A 120 1.86 6.37 10.05
N VAL A 121 0.59 6.05 9.87
CA VAL A 121 -0.54 6.58 10.67
C VAL A 121 -0.89 5.66 11.84
N TYR A 122 -0.94 4.36 11.59
CA TYR A 122 -1.46 3.35 12.54
C TYR A 122 -0.36 2.43 13.11
N GLY A 123 0.78 2.33 12.44
CA GLY A 123 1.86 1.39 12.79
C GLY A 123 1.71 0.01 12.15
N LEU A 124 2.78 -0.78 12.19
CA LEU A 124 2.90 -2.05 11.45
C LEU A 124 1.95 -3.17 11.92
N ALA A 125 1.49 -3.12 13.17
CA ALA A 125 0.69 -4.18 13.80
C ALA A 125 -0.82 -3.86 13.86
N SER A 126 -1.26 -2.81 13.18
CA SER A 126 -2.65 -2.34 13.27
C SER A 126 -3.60 -3.12 12.38
N VAL A 127 -4.83 -3.37 12.86
CA VAL A 127 -5.88 -4.05 12.09
C VAL A 127 -6.31 -3.27 10.86
N GLU A 128 -6.13 -1.95 10.88
CA GLU A 128 -6.38 -1.01 9.79
C GLU A 128 -5.54 -1.30 8.53
N LEU A 129 -4.46 -2.08 8.64
CA LEU A 129 -3.62 -2.49 7.51
C LEU A 129 -4.18 -3.72 6.78
N VAL A 130 -5.03 -4.52 7.44
CA VAL A 130 -5.55 -5.78 6.89
C VAL A 130 -6.24 -5.58 5.54
N PRO A 131 -7.13 -4.58 5.35
CA PRO A 131 -7.77 -4.38 4.04
C PRO A 131 -6.77 -4.17 2.91
N VAL A 132 -5.66 -3.46 3.14
CA VAL A 132 -4.65 -3.19 2.12
C VAL A 132 -3.80 -4.44 1.84
N TYR A 133 -3.47 -5.24 2.86
CA TYR A 133 -2.80 -6.52 2.66
C TYR A 133 -3.65 -7.48 1.81
N LEU A 134 -4.96 -7.51 2.02
CA LEU A 134 -5.87 -8.34 1.21
C LEU A 134 -5.90 -7.89 -0.25
N ILE A 135 -5.95 -6.58 -0.52
CA ILE A 135 -5.90 -6.03 -1.89
C ILE A 135 -4.59 -6.41 -2.59
N LEU A 136 -3.45 -6.25 -1.90
CA LEU A 136 -2.14 -6.61 -2.44
C LEU A 136 -2.03 -8.11 -2.71
N ALA A 137 -2.56 -8.94 -1.80
CA ALA A 137 -2.58 -10.38 -1.98
C ALA A 137 -3.40 -10.78 -3.21
N GLU A 138 -4.62 -10.27 -3.33
CA GLU A 138 -5.54 -10.59 -4.45
C GLU A 138 -4.93 -10.19 -5.80
N ALA A 139 -4.32 -8.99 -5.88
CA ALA A 139 -3.61 -8.56 -7.06
C ALA A 139 -2.42 -9.47 -7.41
N ASN A 140 -1.62 -9.86 -6.41
CA ASN A 140 -0.48 -10.76 -6.64
C ASN A 140 -0.91 -12.18 -7.04
N ILE A 141 -2.04 -12.69 -6.52
CA ILE A 141 -2.64 -13.94 -6.99
C ILE A 141 -3.03 -13.82 -8.47
N GLY A 142 -3.71 -12.73 -8.85
CA GLY A 142 -4.09 -12.47 -10.24
C GLY A 142 -2.92 -12.35 -11.21
N LEU A 143 -1.74 -11.93 -10.72
CA LEU A 143 -0.49 -11.87 -11.48
C LEU A 143 0.32 -13.19 -11.45
N GLY A 144 -0.09 -14.18 -10.66
CA GLY A 144 0.68 -15.41 -10.44
C GLY A 144 1.90 -15.22 -9.53
N HIS A 145 2.05 -14.07 -8.87
CA HIS A 145 3.10 -13.80 -7.88
C HIS A 145 2.78 -14.44 -6.53
N LEU A 146 2.65 -15.77 -6.49
CA LEU A 146 2.07 -16.50 -5.36
C LEU A 146 2.88 -16.34 -4.06
N THR A 147 4.21 -16.27 -4.14
CA THR A 147 5.08 -16.04 -2.97
C THR A 147 4.79 -14.69 -2.32
N GLN A 148 4.66 -13.64 -3.13
CA GLN A 148 4.38 -12.30 -2.61
C GLN A 148 2.97 -12.20 -2.03
N ALA A 149 1.99 -12.87 -2.64
CA ALA A 149 0.63 -12.97 -2.11
C ALA A 149 0.59 -13.68 -0.75
N GLU A 150 1.33 -14.79 -0.61
CA GLU A 150 1.43 -15.54 0.64
C GLU A 150 2.03 -14.71 1.78
N GLU A 151 3.04 -13.88 1.50
CA GLU A 151 3.61 -12.95 2.48
C GLU A 151 2.57 -11.94 2.98
N TYR A 152 1.82 -11.31 2.07
CA TYR A 152 0.76 -10.37 2.45
C TYR A 152 -0.37 -11.04 3.23
N LEU A 153 -0.79 -12.25 2.83
CA LEU A 153 -1.82 -13.00 3.56
C LEU A 153 -1.35 -13.44 4.94
N SER A 154 -0.07 -13.78 5.08
CA SER A 154 0.53 -14.08 6.37
C SER A 154 0.46 -12.88 7.30
N HIS A 155 0.83 -11.68 6.82
CA HIS A 155 0.69 -10.45 7.60
C HIS A 155 -0.76 -10.17 8.01
N ALA A 156 -1.70 -10.29 7.07
CA ALA A 156 -3.13 -10.13 7.36
C ALA A 156 -3.62 -11.13 8.42
N TYR A 157 -3.27 -12.41 8.25
CA TYR A 157 -3.67 -13.49 9.14
C TYR A 157 -3.15 -13.30 10.56
N TRP A 158 -1.86 -12.96 10.72
CA TRP A 158 -1.27 -12.70 12.02
C TRP A 158 -1.92 -11.50 12.73
N THR A 159 -2.24 -10.44 12.01
CA THR A 159 -2.91 -9.26 12.58
C THR A 159 -4.33 -9.62 13.03
N VAL A 160 -5.08 -10.37 12.22
CA VAL A 160 -6.44 -10.83 12.57
C VAL A 160 -6.43 -11.74 13.80
N LEU A 161 -5.49 -12.68 13.89
CA LEU A 161 -5.36 -13.58 15.04
C LEU A 161 -5.09 -12.84 16.36
N LYS A 162 -4.31 -11.76 16.32
CA LYS A 162 -3.96 -10.96 17.51
C LYS A 162 -5.07 -9.98 17.91
N THR A 163 -6.04 -9.74 17.04
CA THR A 163 -7.11 -8.77 17.29
C THR A 163 -8.33 -9.48 17.88
N THR A 164 -8.71 -9.13 19.11
CA THR A 164 -9.82 -9.79 19.82
C THR A 164 -11.19 -9.52 19.20
N ASP A 165 -11.36 -8.39 18.53
CA ASP A 165 -12.65 -7.94 17.95
C ASP A 165 -12.51 -7.62 16.45
N CYS A 166 -12.11 -8.62 15.66
CA CYS A 166 -12.05 -8.48 14.21
C CYS A 166 -13.43 -8.75 13.58
N SER A 167 -13.87 -7.88 12.67
CA SER A 167 -15.16 -8.05 11.98
C SER A 167 -15.21 -9.35 11.16
N ASN A 168 -16.40 -9.97 11.09
CA ASN A 168 -16.62 -11.16 10.27
C ASN A 168 -16.34 -10.91 8.78
N SER A 169 -16.60 -9.69 8.27
CA SER A 169 -16.29 -9.34 6.89
C SER A 169 -14.79 -9.42 6.57
N ILE A 170 -13.92 -8.99 7.49
CA ILE A 170 -12.47 -9.10 7.32
C ILE A 170 -12.03 -10.57 7.36
N ARG A 171 -12.58 -11.36 8.29
CA ARG A 171 -12.29 -12.80 8.40
C ARG A 171 -12.70 -13.58 7.16
N SER A 172 -13.91 -13.33 6.67
CA SER A 172 -14.44 -13.88 5.40
C SER A 172 -13.48 -13.59 4.25
N LYS A 173 -13.16 -12.31 3.99
CA LYS A 173 -12.26 -11.91 2.89
C LYS A 173 -10.86 -12.51 3.00
N LEU A 174 -10.34 -12.64 4.21
CA LEU A 174 -9.05 -13.30 4.46
C LEU A 174 -9.09 -14.78 4.07
N HIS A 175 -10.11 -15.50 4.53
CA HIS A 175 -10.30 -16.91 4.18
C HIS A 175 -10.56 -17.13 2.70
N ARG A 176 -11.31 -16.24 2.04
CA ARG A 176 -11.46 -16.23 0.59
C ARG A 176 -10.13 -16.15 -0.13
N ASN A 177 -9.30 -15.16 0.22
CA ASN A 177 -8.00 -14.96 -0.41
C ASN A 177 -7.01 -16.11 -0.15
N LEU A 178 -7.01 -16.68 1.07
CA LEU A 178 -6.23 -17.89 1.37
C LEU A 178 -6.70 -19.07 0.51
N GLY A 179 -8.02 -19.26 0.37
CA GLY A 179 -8.60 -20.27 -0.50
C GLY A 179 -8.15 -20.12 -1.96
N LEU A 180 -8.18 -18.90 -2.49
CA LEU A 180 -7.72 -18.57 -3.84
C LEU A 180 -6.22 -18.83 -4.02
N LEU A 181 -5.39 -18.43 -3.04
CA LEU A 181 -3.94 -18.67 -3.06
C LEU A 181 -3.64 -20.17 -3.15
N TYR A 182 -4.23 -20.97 -2.26
CA TYR A 182 -4.00 -22.42 -2.23
C TYR A 182 -4.52 -23.12 -3.49
N SER A 183 -5.64 -22.65 -4.06
CA SER A 183 -6.12 -23.12 -5.36
C SER A 183 -5.10 -22.85 -6.46
N ALA A 184 -4.54 -21.64 -6.51
CA ALA A 184 -3.52 -21.25 -7.48
C ALA A 184 -2.19 -22.03 -7.30
N LYS A 185 -1.86 -22.46 -6.08
CA LYS A 185 -0.73 -23.34 -5.78
C LYS A 185 -0.98 -24.81 -6.14
N GLY A 186 -2.23 -25.22 -6.38
CA GLY A 186 -2.63 -26.62 -6.57
C GLY A 186 -2.87 -27.40 -5.26
N GLU A 187 -2.89 -26.70 -4.12
CA GLU A 187 -3.12 -27.26 -2.79
C GLU A 187 -4.62 -27.29 -2.47
N PHE A 188 -5.37 -28.14 -3.17
CA PHE A 188 -6.84 -28.09 -3.20
C PHE A 188 -7.52 -28.40 -1.85
N GLU A 189 -6.91 -29.22 -1.01
CA GLU A 189 -7.46 -29.56 0.31
C GLU A 189 -7.48 -28.34 1.25
N GLU A 190 -6.36 -27.61 1.31
CA GLU A 190 -6.26 -26.36 2.08
C GLU A 190 -7.14 -25.26 1.49
N SER A 191 -7.24 -25.20 0.16
CA SER A 191 -8.15 -24.30 -0.53
C SER A 191 -9.61 -24.53 -0.08
N LEU A 192 -10.07 -25.78 -0.10
CA LEU A 192 -11.44 -26.14 0.30
C LEU A 192 -11.71 -25.79 1.77
N ARG A 193 -10.75 -26.08 2.66
CA ARG A 193 -10.86 -25.76 4.10
C ARG A 193 -11.07 -24.26 4.31
N HIS A 194 -10.28 -23.43 3.62
CA HIS A 194 -10.39 -21.98 3.73
C HIS A 194 -11.68 -21.42 3.11
N LEU A 195 -12.11 -21.90 1.95
CA LEU A 195 -13.36 -21.48 1.33
C LEU A 195 -14.59 -21.90 2.15
N SER A 196 -14.53 -23.02 2.86
CA SER A 196 -15.61 -23.46 3.77
C SER A 196 -15.75 -22.52 4.98
N ASN A 197 -14.62 -22.04 5.50
CA ASN A 197 -14.60 -21.07 6.60
C ASN A 197 -15.10 -19.69 6.16
N ASP A 198 -14.82 -19.26 4.91
CA ASP A 198 -15.38 -18.03 4.34
C ASP A 198 -16.92 -18.05 4.41
N ALA A 199 -17.55 -19.09 3.87
CA ALA A 199 -19.01 -19.25 3.87
C ALA A 199 -19.64 -19.32 5.27
N SER A 200 -18.91 -19.88 6.24
CA SER A 200 -19.39 -20.01 7.62
C SER A 200 -19.32 -18.71 8.42
N THR A 201 -18.51 -17.74 7.98
CA THR A 201 -18.39 -16.43 8.64
C THR A 201 -19.45 -15.41 8.23
N GLU A 202 -20.27 -15.72 7.22
CA GLU A 202 -21.38 -14.87 6.74
C GLU A 202 -22.74 -15.17 7.41
N LEU A 203 -22.82 -16.23 8.23
CA LEU A 203 -23.99 -16.63 9.04
C LEU A 203 -23.89 -16.14 10.49
#